data_AF-A0A6F9JAU6-F1
#
_entry.id   AF-A0A6F9JAU6-F1
#
_cell.length_a   1.000
_cell.length_b   1.000
_cell.length_c   1.000
_cell.angle_alpha   90.00
_cell.angle_beta   90.00
_cell.angle_gamma   90.00
#
_symmetry.space_group_name_H-M   'P 1'
#
loop_
_entity.id
_entity.type
_entity.pdbx_description
1 polymer ?
#
loop_
_entity_poly.entity_id
_entity_poly.type
_entity_poly.pdbx_seq_one_letter_code
_entity_poly.pdbx_strand_id
1 'polypeptide(L)'
;MIELNKEGEDKYKAFLGEMEEMQEFKNNLKTCKDAVDNGIAKDFSEEGKAVALAMEFYTAHGTNKGFDEVATEINLLYPKNQSPLEAHDVECIADLVAKDMNGDLKENINYKEEMNKADVANKFEFENSDVQSNEAANKQKARKQ
;
A
#
# COMPACT_ATOMS: atom_id res chain seq x y z
N MET A 1 -18.01 40.37 14.27
CA MET A 1 -17.21 39.21 14.68
C MET A 1 -18.19 38.12 15.08
N ILE A 2 -18.06 36.91 14.52
CA ILE A 2 -18.83 35.77 15.01
C ILE A 2 -18.04 35.23 16.21
N GLU A 3 -18.53 35.48 17.41
CA GLU A 3 -18.01 34.85 18.62
C GLU A 3 -18.57 33.42 18.67
N LEU A 4 -17.69 32.43 18.52
CA LEU A 4 -18.06 31.03 18.72
C LEU A 4 -18.13 30.77 20.22
N ASN A 5 -19.14 30.02 20.66
CA ASN A 5 -19.12 29.45 22.00
C ASN A 5 -18.04 28.36 22.08
N LYS A 6 -17.70 27.91 23.30
CA LYS A 6 -16.64 26.90 23.51
C LYS A 6 -16.82 25.63 22.64
N GLU A 7 -18.05 25.16 22.49
CA GLU A 7 -18.37 24.03 21.62
C GLU A 7 -18.09 24.31 20.13
N GLY A 8 -18.38 25.54 19.67
CA GLY A 8 -18.05 26.00 18.32
C GLY A 8 -16.55 26.14 18.09
N GLU A 9 -15.79 26.60 19.09
CA GLU A 9 -14.32 26.67 19.01
C GLU A 9 -13.68 25.28 18.94
N ASP A 10 -14.18 24.32 19.73
CA ASP A 10 -13.66 22.95 19.76
C ASP A 10 -13.94 22.24 18.42
N LYS A 11 -15.14 22.40 17.84
CA LYS A 11 -15.47 21.88 16.51
C LYS A 11 -14.62 22.50 15.40
N TYR A 12 -14.38 23.81 15.48
CA TYR A 12 -13.53 24.51 14.51
C TYR A 12 -12.08 24.03 14.56
N LYS A 13 -11.53 23.82 15.77
CA LYS A 13 -10.18 23.24 15.93
C LYS A 13 -10.10 21.81 15.40
N ALA A 14 -11.10 20.97 15.68
CA ALA A 14 -11.16 19.61 15.14
C ALA A 14 -11.17 19.62 13.61
N PHE A 15 -12.00 20.47 13.00
CA PHE A 15 -12.06 20.64 11.55
C PHE A 15 -10.71 21.08 10.95
N LEU A 16 -10.04 22.06 11.57
CA LEU A 16 -8.70 22.47 11.12
C LEU A 16 -7.68 21.33 11.23
N GLY A 17 -7.72 20.58 12.33
CA GLY A 17 -6.86 19.40 12.51
C GLY A 17 -7.08 18.35 11.41
N GLU A 18 -8.34 18.03 11.10
CA GLU A 18 -8.67 17.09 10.01
C GLU A 18 -8.16 17.58 8.65
N MET A 19 -8.23 18.89 8.38
CA MET A 19 -7.69 19.47 7.14
C MET A 19 -6.16 19.35 7.07
N GLU A 20 -5.46 19.61 8.17
CA GLU A 20 -4.00 19.48 8.25
C GLU A 20 -3.57 18.03 8.04
N GLU A 21 -4.23 17.07 8.70
CA GLU A 21 -3.98 15.64 8.51
C GLU A 21 -4.21 15.19 7.06
N MET A 22 -5.29 15.67 6.42
CA MET A 22 -5.58 15.32 5.02
C MET A 22 -4.52 15.90 4.07
N GLN A 23 -4.04 17.11 4.36
CA GLN A 23 -2.99 17.74 3.57
C GLN A 23 -1.66 17.00 3.73
N GLU A 24 -1.29 16.62 4.95
CA GLU A 24 -0.11 15.80 5.22
C GLU A 24 -0.18 14.45 4.49
N PHE A 25 -1.32 13.76 4.61
CA PHE A 25 -1.57 12.50 3.92
C PHE A 25 -1.36 12.60 2.40
N LYS A 26 -1.97 13.60 1.74
CA LYS A 26 -1.80 13.84 0.30
C LYS A 26 -0.35 14.18 -0.06
N ASN A 27 0.35 14.95 0.78
CA ASN A 27 1.76 15.30 0.55
C ASN A 27 2.68 14.08 0.65
N ASN A 28 2.43 13.19 1.60
CA ASN A 28 3.18 11.95 1.76
C ASN A 28 2.97 11.04 0.53
N LEU A 29 1.72 10.84 0.09
CA LEU A 29 1.43 10.11 -1.14
C LEU A 29 2.14 10.71 -2.36
N LYS A 30 2.16 12.04 -2.49
CA LYS A 30 2.86 12.69 -3.59
C LYS A 30 4.38 12.47 -3.53
N THR A 31 4.97 12.52 -2.34
CA THR A 31 6.40 12.27 -2.14
C THR A 31 6.76 10.82 -2.53
N CYS A 32 5.95 9.85 -2.10
CA CYS A 32 6.11 8.45 -2.51
C CYS A 32 5.90 8.28 -4.02
N LYS A 33 4.95 9.00 -4.62
CA LYS A 33 4.71 8.97 -6.07
C LYS A 33 5.94 9.43 -6.85
N ASP A 34 6.56 10.52 -6.41
CA ASP A 34 7.79 11.02 -7.01
C ASP A 34 8.93 10.00 -6.90
N ALA A 35 9.02 9.25 -5.79
CA ALA A 35 9.98 8.17 -5.62
C ALA A 35 9.70 6.98 -6.57
N VAL A 36 8.44 6.59 -6.75
CA VAL A 36 8.02 5.52 -7.66
C VAL A 36 8.29 5.88 -9.13
N ASP A 37 7.86 7.08 -9.56
CA ASP A 37 7.97 7.51 -10.96
C ASP A 37 9.42 7.74 -11.40
N ASN A 38 10.33 8.05 -10.47
CA ASN A 38 11.74 8.29 -10.77
C ASN A 38 12.66 7.14 -10.32
N GLY A 39 12.10 6.10 -9.68
CA GLY A 39 12.82 5.00 -9.07
C GLY A 39 12.85 3.73 -9.94
N ILE A 40 12.86 2.58 -9.25
CA ILE A 40 12.90 1.25 -9.89
C ILE A 40 11.60 0.97 -10.65
N ALA A 41 10.47 1.49 -10.17
CA ALA A 41 9.15 1.28 -10.74
C ALA A 41 8.78 2.24 -11.89
N LYS A 42 9.72 3.08 -12.35
CA LYS A 42 9.45 4.10 -13.38
C LYS A 42 8.87 3.54 -14.69
N ASP A 43 9.26 2.31 -15.04
CA ASP A 43 8.90 1.63 -16.29
C ASP A 43 7.78 0.59 -16.10
N PHE A 44 7.23 0.47 -14.89
CA PHE A 44 6.10 -0.42 -14.61
C PHE A 44 4.81 0.09 -15.26
N SER A 45 3.83 -0.79 -15.41
CA SER A 45 2.48 -0.39 -15.81
C SER A 45 1.85 0.58 -14.80
N GLU A 46 0.78 1.27 -15.19
CA GLU A 46 0.05 2.17 -14.29
C GLU A 46 -0.52 1.41 -13.06
N GLU A 47 -0.93 0.14 -13.23
CA GLU A 47 -1.36 -0.71 -12.12
C GLU A 47 -0.18 -1.06 -11.20
N GLY A 48 0.96 -1.48 -11.78
CA GLY A 48 2.17 -1.77 -11.03
C GLY A 48 2.72 -0.56 -10.28
N LYS A 49 2.63 0.63 -10.86
CA LYS A 49 2.97 1.89 -10.17
C LYS A 49 2.02 2.24 -9.04
N ALA A 50 0.72 1.97 -9.21
CA ALA A 50 -0.25 2.16 -8.13
C ALA A 50 0.02 1.22 -6.94
N VAL A 51 0.33 -0.05 -7.23
CA VAL A 51 0.75 -1.04 -6.21
C VAL A 51 2.06 -0.61 -5.54
N ALA A 52 3.07 -0.24 -6.32
CA ALA A 52 4.35 0.23 -5.78
C ALA A 52 4.20 1.49 -4.92
N LEU A 53 3.30 2.41 -5.30
CA LEU A 53 2.99 3.59 -4.49
C LEU A 53 2.37 3.21 -3.15
N ALA A 54 1.40 2.30 -3.13
CA ALA A 54 0.83 1.82 -1.88
C ALA A 54 1.89 1.18 -0.98
N MET A 55 2.77 0.35 -1.55
CA MET A 55 3.87 -0.27 -0.81
C MET A 55 4.81 0.78 -0.19
N GLU A 56 5.35 1.69 -1.02
CA GLU A 56 6.25 2.76 -0.57
C GLU A 56 5.60 3.62 0.52
N PHE A 57 4.32 3.95 0.36
CA PHE A 57 3.58 4.75 1.32
C PHE A 57 3.44 4.07 2.69
N TYR A 58 3.09 2.77 2.72
CA TYR A 58 2.99 2.02 3.97
C TYR A 58 4.35 1.70 4.59
N THR A 59 5.41 1.58 3.79
CA THR A 59 6.78 1.41 4.29
C THR A 59 7.28 2.69 4.98
N ALA A 60 7.04 3.86 4.38
CA ALA A 60 7.64 5.11 4.85
C ALA A 60 6.78 5.87 5.89
N HIS A 61 5.46 5.81 5.77
CA HIS A 61 4.56 6.69 6.51
C HIS A 61 3.45 5.95 7.26
N GLY A 62 2.73 5.06 6.58
CA GLY A 62 1.47 4.53 7.08
C GLY A 62 0.38 5.60 7.24
N THR A 63 -0.80 5.22 7.73
CA THR A 63 -1.93 6.15 7.94
C THR A 63 -3.01 5.56 8.84
N ASN A 64 -3.84 6.43 9.43
CA ASN A 64 -5.09 6.06 10.11
C ASN A 64 -6.34 6.23 9.21
N LYS A 65 -6.17 6.69 7.96
CA LYS A 65 -7.27 6.83 6.99
C LYS A 65 -7.79 5.47 6.54
N GLY A 66 -9.04 5.45 6.07
CA GLY A 66 -9.67 4.23 5.55
C GLY A 66 -8.95 3.72 4.29
N PHE A 67 -8.93 2.41 4.09
CA PHE A 67 -8.29 1.82 2.90
C PHE A 67 -8.97 2.24 1.59
N ASP A 68 -10.27 2.54 1.62
CA ASP A 68 -11.03 3.10 0.51
C ASP A 68 -10.59 4.52 0.15
N GLU A 69 -10.32 5.34 1.17
CA GLU A 69 -9.79 6.69 1.00
C GLU A 69 -8.37 6.66 0.43
N VAL A 70 -7.52 5.75 0.92
CA VAL A 70 -6.17 5.53 0.39
C VAL A 70 -6.20 5.06 -1.05
N ALA A 71 -7.03 4.07 -1.37
CA ALA A 71 -7.23 3.59 -2.74
C ALA A 71 -7.65 4.73 -3.66
N THR A 72 -8.61 5.56 -3.22
CA THR A 72 -9.12 6.71 -3.97
C THR A 72 -8.00 7.69 -4.30
N GLU A 73 -7.23 8.12 -3.30
CA GLU A 73 -6.15 9.10 -3.52
C GLU A 73 -5.02 8.54 -4.38
N ILE A 74 -4.66 7.26 -4.24
CA ILE A 74 -3.68 6.59 -5.13
C ILE A 74 -4.20 6.54 -6.58
N ASN A 75 -5.46 6.16 -6.78
CA ASN A 75 -6.05 6.08 -8.12
C ASN A 75 -6.14 7.46 -8.80
N LEU A 76 -6.33 8.55 -8.02
CA LEU A 76 -6.27 9.91 -8.54
C LEU A 76 -4.86 10.31 -9.02
N LEU A 77 -3.81 9.72 -8.46
CA LEU A 77 -2.42 9.94 -8.87
C LEU A 77 -2.02 9.14 -10.13
N TYR A 78 -2.74 8.05 -10.43
CA TYR A 78 -2.57 7.23 -11.64
C TYR A 78 -3.88 7.07 -12.42
N PRO A 79 -4.46 8.16 -12.97
CA PRO A 79 -5.80 8.16 -13.59
C PRO A 79 -5.90 7.33 -14.88
N LYS A 80 -4.77 6.88 -15.42
CA LYS A 80 -4.72 6.00 -16.62
C LYS A 80 -4.71 4.52 -16.27
N ASN A 81 -4.66 4.17 -14.99
CA ASN A 81 -4.78 2.80 -14.55
C ASN A 81 -6.16 2.25 -14.92
N GLN A 82 -6.19 1.17 -15.71
CA GLN A 82 -7.42 0.50 -16.13
C GLN A 82 -7.95 -0.51 -15.10
N SER A 83 -7.14 -0.82 -14.08
CA SER A 83 -7.44 -1.70 -12.96
C SER A 83 -7.22 -0.95 -11.65
N PRO A 84 -8.11 -0.01 -11.27
CA PRO A 84 -7.95 0.79 -10.06
C PRO A 84 -7.84 -0.08 -8.80
N LEU A 85 -7.06 0.37 -7.82
CA LEU A 85 -7.01 -0.29 -6.52
C LEU A 85 -8.36 -0.15 -5.81
N GLU A 86 -8.78 -1.21 -5.13
CA GLU A 86 -9.92 -1.23 -4.22
C GLU A 86 -9.40 -1.27 -2.78
N ALA A 87 -10.29 -1.03 -1.82
CA ALA A 87 -9.94 -1.02 -0.40
C ALA A 87 -9.26 -2.33 0.06
N HIS A 88 -9.73 -3.48 -0.43
CA HIS A 88 -9.17 -4.78 -0.08
C HIS A 88 -7.74 -4.97 -0.63
N ASP A 89 -7.43 -4.42 -1.80
CA ASP A 89 -6.07 -4.49 -2.34
C ASP A 89 -5.10 -3.70 -1.47
N VAL A 90 -5.52 -2.51 -1.02
CA VAL A 90 -4.73 -1.66 -0.13
C VAL A 90 -4.54 -2.31 1.24
N GLU A 91 -5.58 -2.96 1.77
CA GLU A 91 -5.50 -3.75 2.99
C GLU A 91 -4.46 -4.88 2.88
N CYS A 92 -4.53 -5.67 1.79
CA CYS A 92 -3.56 -6.74 1.52
C CYS A 92 -2.12 -6.19 1.45
N ILE A 93 -1.92 -5.06 0.76
CA ILE A 93 -0.61 -4.41 0.64
C ILE A 93 -0.10 -3.96 2.02
N ALA A 94 -0.94 -3.32 2.81
CA ALA A 94 -0.58 -2.82 4.14
C ALA A 94 -0.16 -3.96 5.08
N ASP A 95 -0.89 -5.08 5.08
CA ASP A 95 -0.55 -6.27 5.88
C ASP A 95 0.77 -6.92 5.41
N LEU A 96 0.94 -7.08 4.10
CA LEU A 96 2.17 -7.64 3.53
C LEU A 96 3.40 -6.79 3.87
N VAL A 97 3.31 -5.47 3.74
CA VAL A 97 4.38 -4.54 4.09
C VAL A 97 4.69 -4.58 5.59
N ALA A 98 3.65 -4.60 6.45
CA ALA A 98 3.85 -4.69 7.89
C ALA A 98 4.57 -5.99 8.28
N LYS A 99 4.19 -7.12 7.70
CA LYS A 99 4.87 -8.42 7.89
C LYS A 99 6.30 -8.40 7.37
N ASP A 100 6.56 -7.80 6.22
CA ASP A 100 7.92 -7.67 5.65
C ASP A 100 8.83 -6.87 6.58
N MET A 101 8.34 -5.73 7.09
CA MET A 101 9.06 -4.88 8.04
C MET A 101 9.36 -5.57 9.36
N ASN A 102 8.49 -6.49 9.80
CA ASN A 102 8.71 -7.30 11.00
C ASN A 102 9.58 -8.54 10.75
N GLY A 103 9.86 -8.90 9.49
CA GLY A 103 10.52 -10.14 9.12
C GLY A 103 9.63 -11.39 9.30
N ASP A 104 8.30 -11.21 9.28
CA ASP A 104 7.30 -12.25 9.50
C ASP A 104 6.86 -12.95 8.20
N LEU A 105 7.30 -12.45 7.05
CA LEU A 105 7.01 -13.11 5.77
C LEU A 105 7.77 -14.42 5.63
N LYS A 106 7.10 -15.44 5.10
CA LYS A 106 7.73 -16.68 4.65
C LYS A 106 8.64 -16.43 3.46
N GLU A 107 8.24 -15.53 2.56
CA GLU A 107 9.02 -15.11 1.40
C GLU A 107 9.06 -13.58 1.31
N ASN A 108 10.23 -12.99 1.10
CA ASN A 108 10.35 -11.54 1.00
C ASN A 108 9.57 -10.98 -0.20
N ILE A 109 9.11 -9.74 -0.09
CA ILE A 109 8.55 -9.00 -1.24
C ILE A 109 9.70 -8.58 -2.16
N ASN A 110 9.60 -8.92 -3.45
CA ASN A 110 10.58 -8.48 -4.44
C ASN A 110 10.22 -7.10 -4.99
N TYR A 111 10.62 -6.04 -4.28
CA TYR A 111 10.40 -4.65 -4.70
C TYR A 111 11.11 -4.25 -6.01
N LYS A 112 11.95 -5.14 -6.59
CA LYS A 112 12.64 -4.88 -7.85
C LYS A 112 11.85 -5.31 -9.08
N GLU A 113 10.84 -6.14 -8.90
CA GLU A 113 9.98 -6.63 -9.97
C GLU A 113 8.58 -6.03 -9.83
N GLU A 114 7.91 -5.88 -10.96
CA GLU A 114 6.55 -5.35 -10.98
C GLU A 114 5.58 -6.36 -10.37
N MET A 115 4.71 -5.89 -9.48
CA MET A 115 3.57 -6.64 -8.95
C MET A 115 2.28 -5.94 -9.36
N ASN A 116 1.33 -6.70 -9.90
CA ASN A 116 -0.04 -6.24 -10.08
C ASN A 116 -0.92 -6.67 -8.87
N LYS A 117 -2.20 -6.30 -8.89
CA LYS A 117 -3.15 -6.63 -7.82
C LYS A 117 -3.29 -8.14 -7.58
N ALA A 118 -3.29 -8.94 -8.66
CA ALA A 118 -3.41 -10.38 -8.55
C ALA A 118 -2.15 -11.00 -7.91
N ASP A 119 -0.96 -10.47 -8.20
CA ASP A 119 0.28 -10.91 -7.56
C ASP A 119 0.27 -10.62 -6.05
N VAL A 120 -0.22 -9.44 -5.67
CA VAL A 120 -0.42 -9.06 -4.26
C VAL A 120 -1.39 -10.02 -3.58
N ALA A 121 -2.56 -10.27 -4.17
CA ALA A 121 -3.56 -11.17 -3.60
C ALA A 121 -3.01 -12.59 -3.42
N ASN A 122 -2.36 -13.13 -4.45
CA ASN A 122 -1.73 -14.45 -4.38
C ASN A 122 -0.67 -14.53 -3.27
N LYS A 123 0.14 -13.48 -3.13
CA LYS A 123 1.14 -13.42 -2.05
C LYS A 123 0.48 -13.32 -0.69
N PHE A 124 -0.52 -12.47 -0.52
CA PHE A 124 -1.26 -12.34 0.72
C PHE A 124 -1.88 -13.68 1.17
N GLU A 125 -2.51 -14.41 0.25
CA GLU A 125 -3.05 -15.75 0.53
C GLU A 125 -1.97 -16.73 0.93
N PHE A 126 -0.83 -16.75 0.22
CA PHE A 126 0.29 -17.64 0.53
C PHE A 126 0.86 -17.38 1.93
N GLU A 127 1.10 -16.12 2.28
CA GLU A 127 1.67 -15.72 3.57
C GLU A 127 0.72 -16.03 4.74
N ASN A 128 -0.60 -15.94 4.52
CA ASN A 128 -1.62 -16.27 5.51
C ASN A 128 -2.06 -17.74 5.52
N SER A 129 -1.61 -18.55 4.56
CA SER A 129 -1.94 -19.99 4.53
C SER A 129 -1.12 -20.79 5.55
N ASP A 130 -1.56 -22.00 5.90
CA ASP A 130 -0.72 -22.97 6.65
C ASP A 130 0.32 -23.68 5.76
N VAL A 131 0.37 -23.35 4.46
CA VAL A 131 1.24 -24.01 3.49
C VAL A 131 2.67 -23.50 3.68
N GLN A 132 3.61 -24.41 3.94
CA GLN A 132 5.04 -24.12 3.87
C GLN A 132 5.46 -24.04 2.39
N SER A 133 6.34 -23.09 2.04
CA SER A 133 6.84 -22.92 0.68
C SER A 133 7.28 -24.27 0.08
N ASN A 134 6.71 -24.62 -1.08
CA ASN A 134 6.96 -25.89 -1.76
C ASN A 134 8.32 -25.93 -2.49
N GLU A 135 9.26 -25.02 -2.20
CA GLU A 135 10.64 -25.15 -2.66
C GLU A 135 11.32 -26.45 -2.18
N ALA A 136 10.80 -27.08 -1.11
CA ALA A 136 11.28 -28.39 -0.66
C ALA A 136 10.75 -29.57 -1.50
N ALA A 137 9.63 -29.44 -2.22
CA ALA A 137 8.99 -30.57 -2.90
C ALA A 137 9.65 -30.94 -4.25
N ASN A 138 10.39 -30.01 -4.88
CA ASN A 138 11.03 -30.29 -6.16
C ASN A 138 12.43 -30.94 -6.02
N LYS A 139 13.06 -30.87 -4.83
CA LYS A 139 14.34 -31.56 -4.58
C LYS A 139 14.18 -33.04 -4.20
N GLN A 140 12.98 -33.49 -3.80
CA GLN A 140 12.74 -34.91 -3.49
C GLN A 140 12.37 -35.76 -4.72
N LYS A 141 11.90 -35.16 -5.82
CA LYS A 141 11.68 -35.90 -7.08
C LYS A 141 12.95 -36.10 -7.91
N ALA A 142 13.99 -35.29 -7.71
CA ALA A 142 15.28 -35.43 -8.41
C ALA A 142 16.28 -36.40 -7.75
N ARG A 143 15.96 -37.01 -6.60
CA ARG A 143 16.82 -38.00 -5.90
C ARG A 143 16.36 -39.46 -6.05
N LYS A 144 15.36 -39.71 -6.88
CA LYS A 144 14.93 -41.07 -7.27
C LYS A 144 14.86 -41.19 -8.80
N GLN A 145 16.00 -40.95 -9.46
CA GLN A 145 16.29 -41.48 -10.80
C GLN A 145 17.74 -41.94 -10.81
#